data_AF-A0A4R0IAR4-F1
#
_entry.id   AF-A0A4R0IAR4-F1
#
_cell.length_a   1.000
_cell.length_b   1.000
_cell.length_c   1.000
_cell.angle_alpha   90.00
_cell.angle_beta   90.00
_cell.angle_gamma   90.00
#
_symmetry.space_group_name_H-M   'P 1'
#
loop_
_entity.id
_entity.type
_entity.pdbx_description
1 polymer ?
#
loop_
_entity_poly.entity_id
_entity_poly.type
_entity_poly.pdbx_seq_one_letter_code
_entity_poly.pdbx_strand_id
1 'polypeptide(L)'
;MRRLLLALLAGLGLTAAAVVPAYATVFQTYGSGVNIRADASLSSAVVGTLGGPTSIDVDCQKNGDLVSNSDGTSSWWAHVPALGGYVTVVYVAVPEDKLPGVPECDSEPPAGDITLADVQAMFGSRIANPSLVETGLPSLNQAMRDAQVNTPYRKAAFLATLVHESRLEYNIREIGDTRPYGGRGYIQLTGDFNYGPAGQYFGIDLLGNPDLALSLQWSAPIARWYWTVARDINPYADNLDMGRVNAAIGYPAGAEDQRRCDSFKAALNYLTGSVPSGVICTRPSPLQGDTTKLTRSQFEALSGF
;
A
#
# COMPACT_ATOMS: atom_id res chain seq x y z
N MET A 1 19.82 2.21 -68.61
CA MET A 1 19.31 2.98 -67.46
C MET A 1 18.27 2.14 -66.71
N ARG A 2 18.62 1.54 -65.57
CA ARG A 2 17.65 1.07 -64.56
C ARG A 2 18.40 0.97 -63.23
N ARG A 3 18.12 1.92 -62.34
CA ARG A 3 18.75 2.07 -61.02
C ARG A 3 18.25 0.96 -60.10
N LEU A 4 19.17 0.24 -59.44
CA LEU A 4 18.86 -0.58 -58.26
C LEU A 4 18.46 0.36 -57.11
N LEU A 5 17.27 0.18 -56.55
CA LEU A 5 16.92 0.73 -55.24
C LEU A 5 17.38 -0.26 -54.17
N LEU A 6 18.38 0.12 -53.37
CA LEU A 6 18.59 -0.45 -52.04
C LEU A 6 17.56 0.15 -51.10
N ALA A 7 16.73 -0.69 -50.48
CA ALA A 7 15.94 -0.31 -49.31
C ALA A 7 16.81 -0.47 -48.06
N LEU A 8 17.26 0.64 -47.47
CA LEU A 8 17.75 0.64 -46.09
C LEU A 8 16.56 0.55 -45.15
N LEU A 9 16.35 -0.61 -44.51
CA LEU A 9 15.57 -0.67 -43.28
C LEU A 9 16.45 -0.16 -42.13
N ALA A 10 16.27 1.11 -41.77
CA ALA A 10 16.73 1.62 -40.48
C ALA A 10 15.76 1.09 -39.41
N GLY A 11 16.12 -0.02 -38.75
CA GLY A 11 15.45 -0.47 -37.55
C GLY A 11 15.75 0.51 -36.41
N LEU A 12 14.81 1.39 -36.11
CA LEU A 12 14.76 2.07 -34.81
C LEU A 12 14.45 1.01 -33.76
N GLY A 13 15.49 0.48 -33.10
CA GLY A 13 15.32 -0.27 -31.87
C GLY A 13 14.72 0.66 -30.83
N LEU A 14 13.42 0.51 -30.54
CA LEU A 14 12.87 1.03 -29.31
C LEU A 14 13.52 0.24 -28.17
N THR A 15 14.50 0.84 -27.50
CA THR A 15 14.87 0.39 -26.16
C THR A 15 13.67 0.66 -25.28
N ALA A 16 12.97 -0.40 -24.86
CA ALA A 16 11.98 -0.29 -23.80
C ALA A 16 12.69 0.33 -22.58
N ALA A 17 12.36 1.56 -22.24
CA ALA A 17 12.76 2.11 -20.95
C ALA A 17 12.21 1.18 -19.88
N ALA A 18 13.08 0.67 -19.00
CA ALA A 18 12.65 -0.17 -17.91
C ALA A 18 11.61 0.60 -17.08
N VAL A 19 10.43 0.00 -16.91
CA VAL A 19 9.34 0.60 -16.14
C VAL A 19 9.73 0.51 -14.67
N VAL A 20 10.00 1.66 -14.04
CA VAL A 20 10.21 1.72 -12.59
C VAL A 20 8.84 1.59 -11.92
N PRO A 21 8.63 0.60 -11.03
CA PRO A 21 7.38 0.47 -10.32
C PRO A 21 7.13 1.68 -9.42
N ALA A 22 5.88 2.13 -9.31
CA ALA A 22 5.50 3.29 -8.48
C ALA A 22 5.77 3.10 -6.97
N TYR A 23 6.06 1.87 -6.53
CA TYR A 23 6.40 1.52 -5.15
C TYR A 23 7.91 1.42 -4.89
N ALA A 24 8.76 1.67 -5.89
CA ALA A 24 10.20 1.62 -5.70
C ALA A 24 10.66 2.72 -4.72
N THR A 25 11.51 2.35 -3.78
CA THR A 25 12.05 3.26 -2.77
C THR A 25 13.39 3.80 -3.25
N VAL A 26 13.60 5.10 -3.05
CA VAL A 26 14.83 5.80 -3.46
C VAL A 26 15.91 5.64 -2.40
N PHE A 27 17.10 5.18 -2.79
CA PHE A 27 18.27 5.10 -1.94
C PHE A 27 19.47 5.83 -2.55
N GLN A 28 20.40 6.27 -1.69
CA GLN A 28 21.71 6.76 -2.13
C GLN A 28 22.73 5.61 -2.11
N THR A 29 23.75 5.66 -2.96
CA THR A 29 24.86 4.71 -2.96
C THR A 29 26.18 5.37 -2.58
N TYR A 30 27.16 4.55 -2.21
CA TYR A 30 28.55 4.96 -2.02
C TYR A 30 29.48 4.28 -3.02
N GLY A 31 30.71 4.81 -3.13
CA GLY A 31 31.72 4.29 -4.05
C GLY A 31 31.53 4.71 -5.50
N SER A 32 32.47 4.32 -6.35
CA SER A 32 32.43 4.57 -7.80
C SER A 32 32.84 3.30 -8.54
N GLY A 33 32.22 3.03 -9.69
CA GLY A 33 32.46 1.81 -10.46
C GLY A 33 31.86 0.56 -9.82
N VAL A 34 30.75 0.69 -9.07
CA VAL A 34 30.07 -0.46 -8.45
C VAL A 34 29.32 -1.23 -9.54
N ASN A 35 29.61 -2.52 -9.69
CA ASN A 35 28.97 -3.37 -10.69
C ASN A 35 27.50 -3.64 -10.33
N ILE A 36 26.62 -3.47 -11.31
CA ILE A 36 25.26 -4.03 -11.31
C ILE A 36 25.33 -5.39 -11.99
N ARG A 37 24.84 -6.42 -11.32
CA ARG A 37 24.88 -7.81 -11.81
C ARG A 37 23.52 -8.30 -12.22
N ALA A 38 23.46 -9.20 -13.20
CA ALA A 38 22.21 -9.79 -13.69
C ALA A 38 21.43 -10.53 -12.60
N ASP A 39 22.11 -11.00 -11.55
CA ASP A 39 21.53 -11.71 -10.42
C ASP A 39 22.34 -11.43 -9.13
N ALA A 40 21.83 -11.85 -7.97
CA ALA A 40 22.43 -11.73 -6.65
C ALA A 40 23.63 -12.68 -6.44
N SER A 41 24.55 -12.73 -7.40
CA SER A 41 25.78 -13.53 -7.32
C SER A 41 26.96 -12.82 -7.96
N LEU A 42 28.14 -12.94 -7.36
CA LEU A 42 29.42 -12.45 -7.87
C LEU A 42 29.83 -13.11 -9.19
N SER A 43 29.29 -14.30 -9.48
CA SER A 43 29.51 -15.00 -10.74
C SER A 43 28.60 -14.53 -11.88
N SER A 44 27.54 -13.77 -11.57
CA SER A 44 26.60 -13.29 -12.56
C SER A 44 27.17 -12.16 -13.41
N ALA A 45 26.72 -12.09 -14.67
CA ALA A 45 27.15 -11.10 -15.65
C ALA A 45 26.96 -9.67 -15.13
N VAL A 46 27.91 -8.79 -15.43
CA VAL A 46 27.77 -7.36 -15.16
C VAL A 46 26.88 -6.75 -16.25
N VAL A 47 25.74 -6.19 -15.85
CA VAL A 47 24.74 -5.58 -16.75
C VAL A 47 24.80 -4.06 -16.74
N GLY A 48 25.53 -3.48 -15.78
CA GLY A 48 25.77 -2.05 -15.69
C GLY A 48 26.77 -1.70 -14.61
N THR A 49 27.06 -0.41 -14.46
CA THR A 49 27.94 0.11 -13.41
C THR A 49 27.42 1.44 -12.89
N LEU A 50 27.45 1.63 -11.56
CA LEU A 50 27.20 2.92 -10.94
C LEU A 50 28.48 3.76 -11.02
N GLY A 51 28.41 4.91 -11.70
CA GLY A 51 29.57 5.77 -11.97
C GLY A 51 30.11 6.51 -10.73
N GLY A 52 29.37 6.52 -9.63
CA GLY A 52 29.71 7.24 -8.40
C GLY A 52 28.58 7.14 -7.38
N PRO A 53 28.66 7.90 -6.26
CA PRO A 53 27.53 8.12 -5.39
C PRO A 53 26.37 8.66 -6.20
N THR A 54 25.27 7.89 -6.24
CA THR A 54 24.11 8.22 -7.05
C THR A 54 22.83 7.81 -6.34
N SER A 55 21.72 8.39 -6.77
CA SER A 55 20.39 7.92 -6.43
C SER A 55 20.08 6.65 -7.23
N ILE A 56 19.52 5.64 -6.59
CA ILE A 56 18.96 4.44 -7.22
C ILE A 56 17.51 4.24 -6.75
N ASP A 57 16.65 3.80 -7.66
CA ASP A 57 15.33 3.28 -7.32
C ASP A 57 15.45 1.78 -7.06
N VAL A 58 14.90 1.31 -5.94
CA VAL A 58 14.91 -0.10 -5.56
C VAL A 58 13.48 -0.59 -5.37
N ASP A 59 13.08 -1.57 -6.17
CA ASP A 59 11.75 -2.18 -6.12
C ASP A 59 11.72 -3.45 -5.25
N CYS A 60 12.81 -4.22 -5.20
CA CYS A 60 12.92 -5.41 -4.36
C CYS A 60 14.37 -5.70 -3.95
N GLN A 61 14.57 -6.63 -3.00
CA GLN A 61 15.89 -7.10 -2.57
C GLN A 61 15.94 -8.63 -2.38
N LYS A 62 17.09 -9.29 -2.42
CA LYS A 62 17.16 -10.73 -2.09
C LYS A 62 18.50 -11.14 -1.52
N ASN A 63 18.55 -12.32 -0.90
CA ASN A 63 19.82 -12.91 -0.47
C ASN A 63 20.62 -13.44 -1.65
N GLY A 64 21.95 -13.37 -1.51
CA GLY A 64 22.89 -13.79 -2.53
C GLY A 64 24.29 -14.00 -1.96
N ASP A 65 25.28 -13.89 -2.83
CA ASP A 65 26.68 -13.99 -2.42
C ASP A 65 27.05 -12.88 -1.42
N LEU A 66 27.81 -13.23 -0.39
CA LEU A 66 28.35 -12.27 0.59
C LEU A 66 29.39 -11.39 -0.09
N VAL A 67 29.24 -10.07 0.05
CA VAL A 67 30.22 -9.08 -0.44
C VAL A 67 30.72 -8.25 0.72
N SER A 68 32.03 -7.99 0.74
CA SER A 68 32.71 -7.21 1.76
C SER A 68 33.43 -6.02 1.14
N ASN A 69 33.37 -4.87 1.81
CA ASN A 69 34.20 -3.69 1.51
C ASN A 69 34.82 -3.14 2.81
N SER A 70 35.37 -1.92 2.79
CA SER A 70 35.95 -1.28 3.98
C SER A 70 34.92 -0.96 5.06
N ASP A 71 33.65 -0.83 4.68
CA ASP A 71 32.58 -0.28 5.51
C ASP A 71 31.71 -1.39 6.12
N GLY A 72 31.80 -2.62 5.59
CA GLY A 72 31.13 -3.77 6.16
C GLY A 72 31.02 -4.95 5.21
N THR A 73 30.04 -5.81 5.48
CA THR A 73 29.72 -6.99 4.69
C THR A 73 28.21 -7.12 4.55
N SER A 74 27.71 -7.55 3.39
CA SER A 74 26.29 -7.85 3.21
C SER A 74 26.05 -9.01 2.24
N SER A 75 25.06 -9.85 2.55
CA SER A 75 24.51 -10.86 1.65
C SER A 75 23.22 -10.42 0.96
N TRP A 76 22.73 -9.20 1.24
CA TRP A 76 21.52 -8.66 0.62
C TRP A 76 21.85 -7.89 -0.65
N TRP A 77 21.01 -8.07 -1.67
CA TRP A 77 21.16 -7.48 -2.99
C TRP A 77 19.90 -6.74 -3.38
N ALA A 78 20.01 -5.45 -3.69
CA ALA A 78 18.94 -4.56 -4.12
C ALA A 78 18.78 -4.61 -5.64
N HIS A 79 17.57 -4.84 -6.15
CA HIS A 79 17.28 -4.75 -7.57
C HIS A 79 17.07 -3.29 -7.98
N VAL A 80 17.70 -2.89 -9.09
CA VAL A 80 17.65 -1.53 -9.66
C VAL A 80 16.98 -1.61 -11.04
N PRO A 81 15.65 -1.38 -11.13
CA PRO A 81 14.89 -1.59 -12.37
C PRO A 81 15.46 -0.86 -13.57
N ALA A 82 15.90 0.38 -13.37
CA ALA A 82 16.48 1.22 -14.42
C ALA A 82 17.71 0.58 -15.10
N LEU A 83 18.42 -0.30 -14.39
CA LEU A 83 19.63 -0.99 -14.86
C LEU A 83 19.41 -2.49 -15.06
N GLY A 84 18.21 -3.01 -14.77
CA GLY A 84 17.83 -4.40 -14.98
C GLY A 84 18.70 -5.41 -14.22
N GLY A 85 19.16 -5.06 -13.02
CA GLY A 85 20.03 -5.93 -12.24
C GLY A 85 20.18 -5.52 -10.79
N TYR A 86 21.12 -6.16 -10.09
CA TYR A 86 21.26 -6.13 -8.65
C TYR A 86 22.57 -5.48 -8.22
N VAL A 87 22.51 -4.73 -7.11
CA VAL A 87 23.66 -4.20 -6.39
C VAL A 87 23.65 -4.69 -4.94
N THR A 88 24.79 -5.06 -4.38
CA THR A 88 24.87 -5.50 -2.98
C THR A 88 24.62 -4.32 -2.02
N VAL A 89 23.85 -4.55 -0.97
CA VAL A 89 23.43 -3.52 0.02
C VAL A 89 24.62 -2.89 0.73
N VAL A 90 25.78 -3.56 0.79
CA VAL A 90 27.03 -2.99 1.30
C VAL A 90 27.50 -1.72 0.56
N TYR A 91 26.97 -1.45 -0.64
CA TYR A 91 27.21 -0.23 -1.41
C TYR A 91 26.05 0.77 -1.37
N VAL A 92 24.99 0.48 -0.63
CA VAL A 92 23.83 1.34 -0.44
C VAL A 92 23.97 2.08 0.89
N ALA A 93 23.62 3.36 0.90
CA ALA A 93 23.87 4.30 1.99
C ALA A 93 22.88 4.15 3.16
N VAL A 94 22.80 2.95 3.74
CA VAL A 94 21.96 2.63 4.89
C VAL A 94 22.80 2.02 6.01
N PRO A 95 22.42 2.21 7.29
CA PRO A 95 23.11 1.57 8.41
C PRO A 95 22.73 0.08 8.59
N GLU A 96 21.63 -0.38 7.98
CA GLU A 96 21.15 -1.76 8.07
C GLU A 96 21.76 -2.66 6.97
N ASP A 97 21.92 -3.96 7.29
CA ASP A 97 22.35 -4.98 6.31
C ASP A 97 21.26 -5.32 5.27
N LYS A 98 20.01 -4.98 5.55
CA LYS A 98 18.84 -5.19 4.69
C LYS A 98 18.12 -3.86 4.50
N LEU A 99 17.71 -3.53 3.28
CA LEU A 99 17.06 -2.25 3.00
C LEU A 99 15.71 -2.15 3.72
N PRO A 100 15.48 -1.12 4.54
CA PRO A 100 14.21 -0.93 5.23
C PRO A 100 13.10 -0.63 4.21
N GLY A 101 12.01 -1.37 4.31
CA GLY A 101 10.81 -1.16 3.50
C GLY A 101 10.86 -1.57 2.04
N VAL A 102 11.94 -2.26 1.63
CA VAL A 102 12.02 -2.90 0.32
C VAL A 102 11.57 -4.37 0.45
N PRO A 103 10.58 -4.85 -0.32
CA PRO A 103 10.16 -6.24 -0.29
C PRO A 103 11.25 -7.16 -0.85
N GLU A 104 11.24 -8.46 -0.53
CA GLU A 104 12.19 -9.38 -1.18
C GLU A 104 11.75 -9.73 -2.61
N CYS A 105 12.68 -9.94 -3.54
CA CYS A 105 12.37 -10.17 -4.96
C CYS A 105 11.65 -11.50 -5.21
N ASP A 106 11.93 -12.49 -4.37
CA ASP A 106 11.25 -13.79 -4.37
C ASP A 106 10.17 -13.86 -3.27
N SER A 107 10.08 -12.83 -2.39
CA SER A 107 8.91 -12.65 -1.54
C SER A 107 7.86 -11.92 -2.36
N GLU A 108 6.94 -12.71 -2.88
CA GLU A 108 5.70 -12.19 -3.40
C GLU A 108 5.04 -11.37 -2.23
N PRO A 109 4.85 -10.05 -2.38
CA PRO A 109 4.57 -9.15 -1.26
C PRO A 109 3.21 -9.49 -0.68
N PRO A 110 3.06 -9.65 0.65
CA PRO A 110 2.53 -10.91 1.18
C PRO A 110 1.49 -11.48 0.21
N ALA A 111 1.87 -12.34 -0.73
CA ALA A 111 1.07 -12.51 -1.95
C ALA A 111 -0.15 -13.42 -1.80
N GLY A 112 -0.37 -13.90 -0.60
CA GLY A 112 -1.64 -14.50 -0.23
C GLY A 112 -2.73 -13.46 -0.06
N ASP A 113 -3.93 -13.91 -0.36
CA ASP A 113 -5.14 -13.40 0.28
C ASP A 113 -4.96 -13.49 1.81
N ILE A 114 -5.34 -12.42 2.50
CA ILE A 114 -5.36 -12.35 3.95
C ILE A 114 -6.32 -13.42 4.47
N THR A 115 -5.83 -14.25 5.37
CA THR A 115 -6.56 -15.34 6.02
C THR A 115 -7.12 -14.92 7.37
N LEU A 116 -8.00 -15.75 7.94
CA LEU A 116 -8.51 -15.54 9.29
C LEU A 116 -7.37 -15.58 10.32
N ALA A 117 -6.39 -16.46 10.13
CA ALA A 117 -5.23 -16.57 10.99
C ALA A 117 -4.41 -15.28 10.99
N ASP A 118 -4.21 -14.66 9.81
CA ASP A 118 -3.45 -13.42 9.70
C ASP A 118 -4.13 -12.28 10.48
N VAL A 119 -5.45 -12.08 10.30
CA VAL A 119 -6.17 -11.01 11.00
C VAL A 119 -6.26 -11.25 12.51
N GLN A 120 -6.34 -12.50 12.94
CA GLN A 120 -6.28 -12.86 14.36
C GLN A 120 -4.88 -12.61 14.94
N ALA A 121 -3.82 -12.91 14.19
CA ALA A 121 -2.45 -12.63 14.61
C ALA A 121 -2.18 -11.12 14.70
N MET A 122 -2.69 -10.32 13.76
CA MET A 122 -2.51 -8.87 13.74
C MET A 122 -3.33 -8.14 14.82
N PHE A 123 -4.57 -8.57 15.06
CA PHE A 123 -5.54 -7.76 15.83
C PHE A 123 -6.13 -8.45 17.06
N GLY A 124 -5.85 -9.74 17.27
CA GLY A 124 -6.23 -10.49 18.46
C GLY A 124 -7.72 -10.38 18.80
N SER A 125 -8.00 -9.99 20.05
CA SER A 125 -9.37 -9.89 20.59
C SER A 125 -10.27 -8.86 19.91
N ARG A 126 -9.74 -8.03 19.00
CA ARG A 126 -10.57 -7.16 18.17
C ARG A 126 -11.40 -7.95 17.17
N ILE A 127 -10.96 -9.16 16.79
CA ILE A 127 -11.72 -10.09 15.95
C ILE A 127 -12.74 -10.81 16.82
N ALA A 128 -13.89 -10.17 17.04
CA ALA A 128 -14.92 -10.66 17.95
C ALA A 128 -15.71 -11.85 17.39
N ASN A 129 -15.93 -11.88 16.07
CA ASN A 129 -16.66 -12.95 15.38
C ASN A 129 -15.84 -13.58 14.24
N PRO A 130 -14.94 -14.54 14.54
CA PRO A 130 -14.06 -15.14 13.53
C PRO A 130 -14.78 -15.75 12.32
N SER A 131 -15.94 -16.40 12.52
CA SER A 131 -16.71 -17.03 11.43
C SER A 131 -17.27 -16.00 10.44
N LEU A 132 -17.74 -14.86 10.97
CA LEU A 132 -18.26 -13.78 10.13
C LEU A 132 -17.14 -13.07 9.37
N VAL A 133 -15.98 -12.87 10.01
CA VAL A 133 -14.79 -12.36 9.36
C VAL A 133 -14.35 -13.31 8.23
N GLU A 134 -14.22 -14.60 8.52
CA GLU A 134 -13.85 -15.62 7.53
C GLU A 134 -14.79 -15.65 6.32
N THR A 135 -16.09 -15.53 6.55
CA THR A 135 -17.10 -15.42 5.48
C THR A 135 -16.85 -14.23 4.56
N GLY A 136 -16.41 -13.09 5.13
CA GLY A 136 -16.18 -11.86 4.38
C GLY A 136 -14.82 -11.77 3.66
N LEU A 137 -13.81 -12.49 4.14
CA LEU A 137 -12.43 -12.41 3.65
C LEU A 137 -12.28 -12.57 2.13
N PRO A 138 -12.95 -13.51 1.43
CA PRO A 138 -12.83 -13.62 -0.02
C PRO A 138 -13.18 -12.32 -0.77
N SER A 139 -14.29 -11.67 -0.36
CA SER A 139 -14.72 -10.40 -0.94
C SER A 139 -13.77 -9.24 -0.58
N LEU A 140 -13.25 -9.25 0.64
CA LEU A 140 -12.32 -8.23 1.11
C LEU A 140 -10.96 -8.33 0.41
N ASN A 141 -10.46 -9.54 0.19
CA ASN A 141 -9.23 -9.78 -0.56
C ASN A 141 -9.36 -9.35 -2.03
N GLN A 142 -10.50 -9.65 -2.67
CA GLN A 142 -10.79 -9.12 -4.01
C GLN A 142 -10.79 -7.60 -4.03
N ALA A 143 -11.46 -6.96 -3.08
CA ALA A 143 -11.48 -5.50 -2.93
C ALA A 143 -10.06 -4.92 -2.75
N MET A 144 -9.20 -5.55 -1.96
CA MET A 144 -7.80 -5.13 -1.80
C MET A 144 -7.01 -5.22 -3.11
N ARG A 145 -7.16 -6.30 -3.89
CA ARG A 145 -6.53 -6.43 -5.22
C ARG A 145 -6.99 -5.32 -6.15
N ASP A 146 -8.29 -5.07 -6.22
CA ASP A 146 -8.89 -4.07 -7.10
C ASP A 146 -8.58 -2.61 -6.69
N ALA A 147 -8.15 -2.40 -5.43
CA ALA A 147 -7.69 -1.11 -4.92
C ALA A 147 -6.16 -0.97 -4.94
N GLN A 148 -5.41 -1.96 -5.43
CA GLN A 148 -3.95 -2.00 -5.31
C GLN A 148 -3.47 -1.90 -3.85
N VAL A 149 -4.25 -2.44 -2.91
CA VAL A 149 -3.85 -2.65 -1.51
C VAL A 149 -3.08 -3.98 -1.44
N ASN A 150 -1.93 -4.00 -2.12
CA ASN A 150 -1.14 -5.20 -2.39
C ASN A 150 0.26 -5.16 -1.75
N THR A 151 0.70 -4.01 -1.23
CA THR A 151 1.91 -3.92 -0.41
C THR A 151 1.60 -4.23 1.07
N PRO A 152 2.59 -4.67 1.87
CA PRO A 152 2.40 -4.82 3.31
C PRO A 152 1.88 -3.54 3.99
N TYR A 153 2.31 -2.37 3.52
CA TYR A 153 1.96 -1.07 4.11
C TYR A 153 0.51 -0.70 3.84
N ARG A 154 0.08 -0.85 2.59
CA ARG A 154 -1.32 -0.64 2.21
C ARG A 154 -2.24 -1.64 2.92
N LYS A 155 -1.87 -2.93 2.92
CA LYS A 155 -2.64 -3.98 3.63
C LYS A 155 -2.75 -3.65 5.13
N ALA A 156 -1.65 -3.31 5.77
CA ALA A 156 -1.64 -2.95 7.19
C ALA A 156 -2.55 -1.74 7.48
N ALA A 157 -2.44 -0.66 6.69
CA ALA A 157 -3.23 0.56 6.90
C ALA A 157 -4.73 0.29 6.69
N PHE A 158 -5.08 -0.38 5.59
CA PHE A 158 -6.46 -0.69 5.24
C PHE A 158 -7.11 -1.60 6.30
N LEU A 159 -6.46 -2.71 6.66
CA LEU A 159 -6.99 -3.64 7.66
C LEU A 159 -7.05 -3.00 9.05
N ALA A 160 -6.06 -2.19 9.43
CA ALA A 160 -6.10 -1.43 10.69
C ALA A 160 -7.24 -0.40 10.70
N THR A 161 -7.59 0.21 9.58
CA THR A 161 -8.83 1.01 9.49
C THR A 161 -10.05 0.12 9.72
N LEU A 162 -10.23 -0.92 8.92
CA LEU A 162 -11.45 -1.73 8.95
C LEU A 162 -11.68 -2.47 10.27
N VAL A 163 -10.62 -2.88 10.98
CA VAL A 163 -10.78 -3.53 12.29
C VAL A 163 -11.29 -2.57 13.36
N HIS A 164 -11.04 -1.26 13.22
CA HIS A 164 -11.60 -0.26 14.13
C HIS A 164 -12.99 0.21 13.69
N GLU A 165 -13.27 0.28 12.40
CA GLU A 165 -14.61 0.62 11.89
C GLU A 165 -15.62 -0.50 12.17
N SER A 166 -15.23 -1.76 11.96
CA SER A 166 -16.18 -2.87 11.88
C SER A 166 -15.67 -4.17 12.50
N ARG A 167 -14.51 -4.19 13.16
CA ARG A 167 -13.88 -5.46 13.61
C ARG A 167 -13.63 -6.45 12.47
N LEU A 168 -13.53 -5.95 11.23
CA LEU A 168 -13.51 -6.74 9.99
C LEU A 168 -14.78 -7.59 9.74
N GLU A 169 -15.89 -7.22 10.36
CA GLU A 169 -17.19 -7.86 10.13
C GLU A 169 -17.97 -7.08 9.05
N TYR A 170 -18.26 -7.73 7.91
CA TYR A 170 -18.83 -7.04 6.75
C TYR A 170 -20.24 -6.49 6.97
N ASN A 171 -20.99 -6.97 7.97
CA ASN A 171 -22.40 -6.65 8.19
C ASN A 171 -22.66 -5.75 9.41
N ILE A 172 -21.62 -5.10 9.96
CA ILE A 172 -21.79 -4.23 11.12
C ILE A 172 -22.70 -3.05 10.78
N ARG A 173 -23.65 -2.81 11.67
CA ARG A 173 -24.37 -1.55 11.80
C ARG A 173 -23.88 -0.84 13.05
N GLU A 174 -23.67 0.46 12.96
CA GLU A 174 -23.32 1.28 14.12
C GLU A 174 -24.34 1.07 15.25
N ILE A 175 -23.87 0.64 16.41
CA ILE A 175 -24.76 0.24 17.52
C ILE A 175 -25.48 1.48 18.06
N GLY A 176 -26.80 1.43 18.05
CA GLY A 176 -27.65 2.52 18.55
C GLY A 176 -27.89 3.65 17.56
N ASP A 177 -27.32 3.59 16.35
CA ASP A 177 -27.63 4.55 15.30
C ASP A 177 -28.91 4.18 14.55
N THR A 178 -29.91 5.08 14.62
CA THR A 178 -31.22 4.93 13.96
C THR A 178 -31.36 5.80 12.72
N ARG A 179 -30.31 6.53 12.33
CA ARG A 179 -30.33 7.36 11.12
C ARG A 179 -30.52 6.48 9.88
N PRO A 180 -31.31 6.93 8.87
CA PRO A 180 -31.48 6.19 7.61
C PRO A 180 -30.13 5.81 6.98
N TYR A 181 -29.18 6.74 6.99
CA TYR A 181 -27.82 6.61 6.44
C TYR A 181 -26.75 6.54 7.55
N GLY A 182 -27.04 5.80 8.63
CA GLY A 182 -26.05 5.48 9.67
C GLY A 182 -24.92 4.56 9.20
N GLY A 183 -23.89 4.40 10.04
CA GLY A 183 -22.71 3.60 9.72
C GLY A 183 -23.04 2.14 9.37
N ARG A 184 -22.60 1.69 8.19
CA ARG A 184 -22.77 0.30 7.73
C ARG A 184 -21.51 -0.28 7.08
N GLY A 185 -21.35 -1.58 7.28
CA GLY A 185 -20.36 -2.40 6.61
C GLY A 185 -18.93 -2.15 7.07
N TYR A 186 -17.97 -2.65 6.30
CA TYR A 186 -16.55 -2.68 6.64
C TYR A 186 -15.99 -1.32 7.03
N ILE A 187 -16.32 -0.29 6.23
CA ILE A 187 -15.79 1.07 6.37
C ILE A 187 -16.73 1.99 7.16
N GLN A 188 -17.84 1.47 7.71
CA GLN A 188 -18.90 2.26 8.34
C GLN A 188 -19.37 3.44 7.46
N LEU A 189 -19.78 3.14 6.22
CA LEU A 189 -20.30 4.14 5.29
C LEU A 189 -21.45 4.91 5.96
N THR A 190 -21.31 6.24 6.04
CA THR A 190 -22.22 7.11 6.80
C THR A 190 -22.58 8.34 5.98
N GLY A 191 -23.86 8.76 6.05
CA GLY A 191 -24.38 9.96 5.41
C GLY A 191 -24.79 9.76 3.95
N ASP A 192 -25.94 10.31 3.57
CA ASP A 192 -26.46 10.30 2.20
C ASP A 192 -25.46 10.80 1.15
N PHE A 193 -24.65 11.80 1.52
CA PHE A 193 -23.55 12.33 0.70
C PHE A 193 -22.46 11.30 0.36
N ASN A 194 -22.38 10.17 1.08
CA ASN A 194 -21.54 9.02 0.72
C ASN A 194 -22.35 7.88 0.09
N TYR A 195 -23.55 7.58 0.58
CA TYR A 195 -24.41 6.51 0.04
C TYR A 195 -24.82 6.78 -1.42
N GLY A 196 -25.20 8.01 -1.75
CA GLY A 196 -25.59 8.40 -3.11
C GLY A 196 -24.47 8.20 -4.13
N PRO A 197 -23.30 8.81 -3.94
CA PRO A 197 -22.16 8.64 -4.86
C PRO A 197 -21.64 7.19 -4.94
N ALA A 198 -21.62 6.45 -3.83
CA ALA A 198 -21.28 5.02 -3.85
C ALA A 198 -22.30 4.23 -4.69
N GLY A 199 -23.59 4.50 -4.52
CA GLY A 199 -24.65 3.84 -5.26
C GLY A 199 -24.54 4.11 -6.76
N GLN A 200 -24.28 5.37 -7.13
CA GLN A 200 -24.03 5.77 -8.51
C GLN A 200 -22.81 5.06 -9.11
N TYR A 201 -21.70 4.94 -8.36
CA TYR A 201 -20.49 4.28 -8.83
C TYR A 201 -20.72 2.80 -9.14
N PHE A 202 -21.54 2.11 -8.34
CA PHE A 202 -21.83 0.69 -8.50
C PHE A 202 -23.11 0.39 -9.32
N GLY A 203 -23.87 1.42 -9.71
CA GLY A 203 -25.16 1.24 -10.37
C GLY A 203 -26.23 0.61 -9.49
N ILE A 204 -26.20 0.87 -8.17
CA ILE A 204 -27.16 0.35 -7.18
C ILE A 204 -27.86 1.48 -6.43
N ASP A 205 -29.09 1.24 -5.99
CA ASP A 205 -29.87 2.21 -5.23
C ASP A 205 -29.59 2.12 -3.72
N LEU A 206 -28.48 2.73 -3.28
CA LEU A 206 -28.11 2.81 -1.87
C LEU A 206 -28.92 3.84 -1.07
N LEU A 207 -29.62 4.77 -1.74
CA LEU A 207 -30.47 5.75 -1.05
C LEU A 207 -31.83 5.14 -0.70
N GLY A 208 -32.42 4.37 -1.63
CA GLY A 208 -33.63 3.60 -1.37
C GLY A 208 -33.38 2.31 -0.59
N ASN A 209 -32.18 1.70 -0.72
CA ASN A 209 -31.83 0.43 -0.06
C ASN A 209 -30.46 0.51 0.66
N PRO A 210 -30.33 1.31 1.74
CA PRO A 210 -29.05 1.52 2.42
C PRO A 210 -28.47 0.24 3.04
N ASP A 211 -29.32 -0.76 3.32
CA ASP A 211 -28.89 -2.05 3.83
C ASP A 211 -28.17 -2.91 2.79
N LEU A 212 -28.05 -2.48 1.54
CA LEU A 212 -27.08 -3.12 0.63
C LEU A 212 -25.64 -2.95 1.15
N ALA A 213 -25.32 -1.86 1.86
CA ALA A 213 -23.97 -1.59 2.37
C ALA A 213 -23.47 -2.57 3.44
N LEU A 214 -24.36 -3.33 4.09
CA LEU A 214 -24.00 -4.40 5.04
C LEU A 214 -24.01 -5.81 4.41
N SER A 215 -24.30 -5.91 3.11
CA SER A 215 -24.31 -7.21 2.41
C SER A 215 -22.90 -7.71 2.11
N LEU A 216 -22.74 -9.03 2.08
CA LEU A 216 -21.50 -9.68 1.67
C LEU A 216 -21.04 -9.24 0.28
N GLN A 217 -21.99 -8.95 -0.62
CA GLN A 217 -21.72 -8.51 -1.97
C GLN A 217 -21.13 -7.10 -2.04
N TRP A 218 -21.61 -6.16 -1.23
CA TRP A 218 -21.32 -4.73 -1.42
C TRP A 218 -20.44 -4.10 -0.36
N SER A 219 -20.35 -4.67 0.84
CA SER A 219 -19.58 -4.08 1.94
C SER A 219 -18.10 -3.88 1.59
N ALA A 220 -17.45 -4.89 1.00
CA ALA A 220 -16.04 -4.81 0.59
C ALA A 220 -15.81 -3.89 -0.63
N PRO A 221 -16.62 -3.98 -1.72
CA PRO A 221 -16.56 -2.99 -2.81
C PRO A 221 -16.75 -1.54 -2.34
N ILE A 222 -17.67 -1.28 -1.41
CA ILE A 222 -17.88 0.06 -0.85
C ILE A 222 -16.65 0.54 -0.08
N ALA A 223 -16.02 -0.32 0.74
CA ALA A 223 -14.78 0.01 1.42
C ALA A 223 -13.65 0.37 0.43
N ARG A 224 -13.51 -0.41 -0.64
CA ARG A 224 -12.58 -0.14 -1.76
C ARG A 224 -12.86 1.20 -2.43
N TRP A 225 -14.12 1.47 -2.78
CA TRP A 225 -14.52 2.73 -3.39
C TRP A 225 -14.20 3.91 -2.47
N TYR A 226 -14.51 3.80 -1.18
CA TYR A 226 -14.21 4.87 -0.24
C TYR A 226 -12.70 5.14 -0.17
N TRP A 227 -11.89 4.08 -0.14
CA TRP A 227 -10.43 4.16 -0.01
C TRP A 227 -9.68 4.72 -1.22
N THR A 228 -10.19 4.46 -2.44
CA THR A 228 -9.47 4.76 -3.71
C THR A 228 -10.16 5.72 -4.66
N VAL A 229 -11.48 5.88 -4.54
CA VAL A 229 -12.28 6.69 -5.47
C VAL A 229 -12.86 7.90 -4.75
N ALA A 230 -13.48 7.69 -3.58
CA ALA A 230 -13.95 8.81 -2.75
C ALA A 230 -12.79 9.55 -2.08
N ARG A 231 -11.68 8.85 -1.87
CA ARG A 231 -10.43 9.31 -1.25
C ARG A 231 -9.25 8.68 -2.00
N ASP A 232 -8.08 9.28 -1.92
CA ASP A 232 -6.84 8.68 -2.42
C ASP A 232 -5.89 8.37 -1.25
N ILE A 233 -6.13 7.23 -0.57
CA ILE A 233 -5.47 6.93 0.71
C ILE A 233 -4.19 6.10 0.54
N ASN A 234 -4.05 5.37 -0.57
CA ASN A 234 -2.87 4.55 -0.83
C ASN A 234 -1.53 5.31 -0.64
N PRO A 235 -1.36 6.55 -1.15
CA PRO A 235 -0.13 7.31 -0.94
C PRO A 235 0.20 7.57 0.53
N TYR A 236 -0.80 7.72 1.41
CA TYR A 236 -0.56 7.91 2.84
C TYR A 236 -0.10 6.61 3.50
N ALA A 237 -0.65 5.47 3.09
CA ALA A 237 -0.21 4.17 3.57
C ALA A 237 1.23 3.87 3.12
N ASP A 238 1.58 4.17 1.87
CA ASP A 238 2.94 3.99 1.33
C ASP A 238 3.97 4.84 2.09
N ASN A 239 3.57 6.04 2.52
CA ASN A 239 4.40 6.95 3.32
C ASN A 239 4.39 6.64 4.83
N LEU A 240 3.79 5.52 5.27
CA LEU A 240 3.64 5.16 6.68
C LEU A 240 2.91 6.23 7.53
N ASP A 241 2.06 7.04 6.89
CA ASP A 241 1.35 8.17 7.50
C ASP A 241 -0.08 7.79 7.91
N MET A 242 -0.17 7.04 9.01
CA MET A 242 -1.45 6.66 9.58
C MET A 242 -2.23 7.88 10.12
N GLY A 243 -1.54 8.98 10.44
CA GLY A 243 -2.18 10.25 10.77
C GLY A 243 -3.05 10.77 9.62
N ARG A 244 -2.50 10.84 8.40
CA ARG A 244 -3.27 11.23 7.21
C ARG A 244 -4.32 10.19 6.80
N VAL A 245 -4.04 8.89 6.97
CA VAL A 245 -5.08 7.85 6.80
C VAL A 245 -6.26 8.15 7.71
N ASN A 246 -6.05 8.35 9.01
CA ASN A 246 -7.11 8.64 9.97
C ASN A 246 -7.89 9.93 9.62
N ALA A 247 -7.20 10.97 9.15
CA ALA A 247 -7.84 12.19 8.68
C ALA A 247 -8.75 11.95 7.46
N ALA A 248 -8.29 11.15 6.49
CA ALA A 248 -9.05 10.85 5.28
C ALA A 248 -10.28 9.96 5.54
N ILE A 249 -10.20 9.07 6.55
CA ILE A 249 -11.35 8.27 7.00
C ILE A 249 -12.44 9.16 7.60
N GLY A 250 -12.04 10.16 8.40
CA GLY A 250 -12.92 11.28 8.68
C GLY A 250 -13.66 11.28 10.01
N TYR A 251 -13.28 10.39 10.94
CA TYR A 251 -13.81 10.37 12.32
C TYR A 251 -13.14 11.46 13.19
N PRO A 252 -13.71 11.86 14.35
CA PRO A 252 -13.15 12.91 15.20
C PRO A 252 -11.71 12.65 15.67
N ALA A 253 -10.90 13.72 15.76
CA ALA A 253 -9.54 13.66 16.31
C ALA A 253 -9.52 13.32 17.80
N GLY A 254 -8.57 12.49 18.24
CA GLY A 254 -8.43 12.16 19.66
C GLY A 254 -7.73 10.84 19.94
N ALA A 255 -8.03 10.22 21.09
CA ALA A 255 -7.35 9.00 21.55
C ALA A 255 -7.47 7.81 20.57
N GLU A 256 -8.46 7.83 19.70
CA GLU A 256 -8.66 6.82 18.66
C GLU A 256 -7.53 6.82 17.62
N ASP A 257 -6.88 7.97 17.38
CA ASP A 257 -5.71 8.04 16.50
C ASP A 257 -4.61 7.09 16.88
N GLN A 258 -4.23 7.16 18.14
CA GLN A 258 -3.13 6.35 18.64
C GLN A 258 -3.51 4.88 18.61
N ARG A 259 -4.75 4.53 18.98
CA ARG A 259 -5.22 3.14 18.94
C ARG A 259 -5.19 2.55 17.53
N ARG A 260 -5.55 3.33 16.50
CA ARG A 260 -5.44 2.90 15.10
C ARG A 260 -4.00 2.79 14.65
N CYS A 261 -3.15 3.73 15.05
CA CYS A 261 -1.73 3.66 14.75
C CYS A 261 -1.07 2.43 15.41
N ASP A 262 -1.47 2.06 16.62
CA ASP A 262 -0.95 0.87 17.30
C ASP A 262 -1.36 -0.42 16.55
N SER A 263 -2.62 -0.50 16.07
CA SER A 263 -3.06 -1.61 15.21
C SER A 263 -2.36 -1.64 13.86
N PHE A 264 -2.09 -0.47 13.27
CA PHE A 264 -1.28 -0.37 12.05
C PHE A 264 0.14 -0.91 12.27
N LYS A 265 0.80 -0.51 13.36
CA LYS A 265 2.13 -1.02 13.74
C LYS A 265 2.12 -2.52 14.00
N ALA A 266 1.08 -3.05 14.67
CA ALA A 266 0.94 -4.49 14.87
C ALA A 266 0.83 -5.25 13.54
N ALA A 267 0.03 -4.73 12.60
CA ALA A 267 -0.09 -5.28 11.25
C ALA A 267 1.22 -5.18 10.45
N LEU A 268 1.93 -4.05 10.51
CA LEU A 268 3.26 -3.91 9.89
C LEU A 268 4.26 -4.92 10.44
N ASN A 269 4.32 -5.08 11.76
CA ASN A 269 5.19 -6.04 12.41
C ASN A 269 4.90 -7.47 11.95
N TYR A 270 3.63 -7.83 11.83
CA TYR A 270 3.23 -9.15 11.35
C TYR A 270 3.59 -9.35 9.86
N LEU A 271 3.23 -8.40 8.99
CA LEU A 271 3.37 -8.53 7.54
C LEU A 271 4.81 -8.33 7.04
N THR A 272 5.67 -7.67 7.81
CA THR A 272 7.05 -7.35 7.41
C THR A 272 8.13 -7.87 8.35
N GLY A 273 7.74 -8.45 9.50
CA GLY A 273 8.65 -8.96 10.53
C GLY A 273 9.19 -7.88 11.48
N SER A 274 8.93 -6.59 11.22
CA SER A 274 9.32 -5.49 12.11
C SER A 274 8.40 -4.27 11.91
N VAL A 275 8.50 -3.27 12.79
CA VAL A 275 7.85 -1.97 12.56
C VAL A 275 8.89 -1.04 11.92
N PRO A 276 8.69 -0.59 10.66
CA PRO A 276 9.58 0.40 10.06
C PRO A 276 9.73 1.65 10.92
N SER A 277 10.93 2.25 10.90
CA SER A 277 11.12 3.59 11.43
C SER A 277 10.32 4.60 10.61
N GLY A 278 9.91 5.71 11.21
CA GLY A 278 9.21 6.78 10.50
C GLY A 278 7.69 6.64 10.39
N VAL A 279 7.04 5.69 11.08
CA VAL A 279 5.57 5.65 11.18
C VAL A 279 5.04 6.95 11.81
N ILE A 280 4.22 7.67 11.04
CA ILE A 280 3.61 8.94 11.47
C ILE A 280 2.20 8.65 12.00
N CYS A 281 2.03 8.72 13.31
CA CYS A 281 0.73 8.56 13.96
C CYS A 281 -0.03 9.89 14.13
N THR A 282 0.69 11.01 14.07
CA THR A 282 0.12 12.31 14.39
C THR A 282 -0.72 12.81 13.22
N ARG A 283 -2.00 13.05 13.47
CA ARG A 283 -2.84 13.75 12.51
C ARG A 283 -2.31 15.16 12.27
N PRO A 284 -2.21 15.63 11.01
CA PRO A 284 -1.93 17.03 10.75
C PRO A 284 -2.97 17.90 11.47
N SER A 285 -2.54 19.07 11.95
CA SER A 285 -3.44 20.03 12.62
C SER A 285 -4.70 20.23 11.79
N PRO A 286 -5.87 20.35 12.43
CA PRO A 286 -7.15 20.23 11.73
C PRO A 286 -7.18 21.19 10.55
N LEU A 287 -7.25 20.60 9.35
CA LEU A 287 -8.19 21.10 8.37
C LEU A 287 -9.52 21.20 9.14
N GLN A 288 -9.93 22.41 9.53
CA GLN A 288 -11.02 22.61 10.48
C GLN A 288 -12.27 21.84 10.04
N GLY A 289 -12.72 20.89 10.85
CA GLY A 289 -14.06 20.30 10.73
C GLY A 289 -14.13 18.77 10.86
N ASP A 290 -15.20 18.32 11.50
CA ASP A 290 -15.75 16.97 11.38
C ASP A 290 -16.12 16.71 9.91
N THR A 291 -15.35 15.86 9.22
CA THR A 291 -15.57 15.59 7.79
C THR A 291 -16.84 14.79 7.51
N THR A 292 -17.47 14.21 8.55
CA THR A 292 -18.76 13.51 8.44
C THR A 292 -19.93 14.46 8.13
N LYS A 293 -19.67 15.77 8.03
CA LYS A 293 -20.65 16.80 7.66
C LYS A 293 -20.26 17.64 6.44
N LEU A 294 -19.15 17.31 5.78
CA LEU A 294 -18.68 18.09 4.64
C LEU A 294 -19.39 17.64 3.36
N THR A 295 -19.83 18.61 2.57
CA THR A 295 -20.22 18.35 1.19
C THR A 295 -19.00 17.95 0.36
N ARG A 296 -19.21 17.27 -0.77
CA ARG A 296 -18.14 16.88 -1.69
C ARG A 296 -17.21 18.05 -2.06
N SER A 297 -17.77 19.24 -2.33
CA SER A 297 -17.01 20.44 -2.64
C SER A 297 -16.20 20.99 -1.45
N GLN A 298 -16.71 20.86 -0.23
CA GLN A 298 -15.98 21.25 0.97
C GLN A 298 -14.83 20.27 1.27
N PHE A 299 -15.03 18.99 1.00
CA PHE A 299 -13.97 17.98 1.11
C PHE A 299 -12.89 18.16 0.03
N GLU A 300 -13.28 18.41 -1.23
CA GLU A 300 -12.37 18.72 -2.34
C GLU A 300 -11.56 20.02 -2.08
N ALA A 301 -12.13 21.01 -1.39
CA ALA A 301 -11.42 22.23 -1.00
C ALA A 301 -10.37 22.01 0.11
N LEU A 302 -10.47 20.93 0.89
CA LEU A 302 -9.48 20.56 1.91
C LEU A 302 -8.33 19.70 1.33
N SER A 303 -8.51 19.13 0.14
CA SER A 303 -7.52 18.33 -0.58
C SER A 303 -6.71 19.17 -1.59
N GLY A 304 -6.54 20.46 -1.32
CA GLY A 304 -5.55 21.29 -1.98
C GLY A 304 -4.11 20.92 -1.56
N PHE A 305 -3.71 19.67 -1.82
CA PHE A 305 -2.36 19.13 -1.88
C PHE A 305 -2.35 17.89 -2.78
#